data_AF-A0A9D9EL31-F1
#
_entry.id   AF-A0A9D9EL31-F1
#
_cell.length_a   1.000
_cell.length_b   1.000
_cell.length_c   1.000
_cell.angle_alpha   90.00
_cell.angle_beta   90.00
_cell.angle_gamma   90.00
#
_symmetry.space_group_name_H-M   'P 1'
#
loop_
_entity.id
_entity.type
_entity.pdbx_description
1 polymer ?
#
loop_
_entity_poly.entity_id
_entity_poly.type
_entity_poly.pdbx_seq_one_letter_code
_entity_poly.pdbx_strand_id
1 'polypeptide(L)'
;MKKILAVSAVVVLLASCVKEEIFQPVPGNGQESPFRVVLRQDGFPGETKGAAPAAGYDRVEILVAGKDGELVGNIKSMYESSSSTVNIEGLYPGEYNLLVLGINGEWQKDSISIGTPSDISDRWFSFPETLDGPLNAEYFYSSTPFTVKEDKGSGGYAFYSDLPESITQSRIISRLDFSLSFNNRYVETSATSLAAYLDSPVFFRDFSCNGEFSGSTDGGPVEIDLTEMTRVLLPPTPENSGISGKIRLMTRNYREEVARRDYTFTLAGMFSNTIQTVEMPLSHPDDESGTMFITSAAYDTGDHGLILQDDEPVSVYTDKAQRSFSTDKPLQVSVTDDGRLHVRFYSPRPLQDALIRIRIPSHSDEYMDIAYFEEIPAFADFYEAIPCLERSGVYRTEAGGNARLPKVSQEDLAGADFKVVSEDPYWAKLEKIKTSYTLSFTLHGGDPTAPDGGPAGNWMGIRPVHCREAVAFFLNCTYLSCMPEFEQLMKDNPDALTDDQHNKVAPETAIQKMQQTRTLTIGLVYPGNGVIGLASPSTYGVYQNSWFNHYSDTYACEIAFHELGHVLGYGHSSSFTYGAWAQKLMNNFYVNNLKNFPIDSRSYLNSTNNPNKY
;
A
#
# COMPACT_ATOMS: atom_id res chain seq x y z
N MET A 1 -12.28 3.11 -66.60
CA MET A 1 -12.87 2.51 -65.38
C MET A 1 -13.30 3.64 -64.46
N LYS A 2 -14.60 3.93 -64.44
CA LYS A 2 -15.21 5.07 -63.74
C LYS A 2 -15.69 4.60 -62.36
N LYS A 3 -15.26 5.29 -61.30
CA LYS A 3 -15.76 5.13 -59.94
C LYS A 3 -17.21 5.62 -59.91
N ILE A 4 -18.15 4.74 -59.55
CA ILE A 4 -19.53 5.11 -59.23
C ILE A 4 -19.56 5.42 -57.73
N LEU A 5 -19.88 6.66 -57.41
CA LEU A 5 -20.12 7.15 -56.06
C LEU A 5 -21.57 6.79 -55.70
N ALA A 6 -21.78 5.81 -54.82
CA ALA A 6 -23.08 5.55 -54.22
C ALA A 6 -23.16 6.35 -52.92
N VAL A 7 -23.97 7.41 -52.93
CA VAL A 7 -24.31 8.19 -51.73
C VAL A 7 -25.43 7.43 -51.02
N SER A 8 -25.11 6.76 -49.91
CA SER A 8 -26.12 6.26 -48.98
C SER A 8 -26.49 7.38 -48.01
N ALA A 9 -27.75 7.78 -48.05
CA ALA A 9 -28.34 8.76 -47.15
C ALA A 9 -28.32 8.22 -45.71
N VAL A 10 -27.53 8.87 -44.85
CA VAL A 10 -27.61 8.71 -43.40
C VAL A 10 -28.79 9.56 -42.92
N VAL A 11 -29.87 8.90 -42.51
CA VAL A 11 -30.94 9.54 -41.74
C VAL A 11 -30.41 9.70 -40.32
N VAL A 12 -29.98 10.93 -39.99
CA VAL A 12 -29.68 11.33 -38.62
C VAL A 12 -31.01 11.47 -37.88
N LEU A 13 -31.34 10.50 -37.04
CA LEU A 13 -32.36 10.67 -36.00
C LEU A 13 -31.77 11.61 -34.95
N LEU A 14 -32.26 12.86 -34.96
CA LEU A 14 -31.91 13.87 -33.98
C LEU A 14 -32.40 13.41 -32.60
N ALA A 15 -31.45 13.14 -31.71
CA ALA A 15 -31.68 13.04 -30.29
C ALA A 15 -32.29 14.36 -29.79
N SER A 16 -33.42 14.27 -29.10
CA SER A 16 -34.03 15.38 -28.37
C SER A 16 -33.10 15.79 -27.22
N CYS A 17 -32.25 16.80 -27.45
CA CYS A 17 -31.53 17.50 -26.39
C CYS A 17 -32.52 18.23 -25.47
N VAL A 18 -32.63 17.82 -24.21
CA VAL A 18 -33.17 18.69 -23.16
C VAL A 18 -32.08 19.71 -22.84
N LYS A 19 -32.31 20.96 -23.20
CA LYS A 19 -31.42 22.10 -22.89
C LYS A 19 -31.42 22.36 -21.38
N GLU A 20 -30.23 22.44 -20.79
CA GLU A 20 -30.00 23.25 -19.58
C GLU A 20 -30.22 24.72 -19.95
N GLU A 21 -31.37 25.29 -19.57
CA GLU A 21 -31.55 26.74 -19.58
C GLU A 21 -31.25 27.28 -18.17
N ILE A 22 -30.15 28.02 -18.06
CA ILE A 22 -29.81 28.82 -16.88
C ILE A 22 -30.84 29.95 -16.75
N PHE A 23 -31.72 29.87 -15.75
CA PHE A 23 -32.67 30.94 -15.44
C PHE A 23 -31.95 32.07 -14.69
N GLN A 24 -31.98 33.29 -15.23
CA GLN A 24 -31.74 34.49 -14.44
C GLN A 24 -33.06 34.92 -13.77
N PRO A 25 -33.03 35.39 -12.51
CA PRO A 25 -34.23 35.81 -11.81
C PRO A 25 -34.79 37.10 -12.45
N VAL A 26 -35.98 37.02 -13.04
CA VAL A 26 -36.73 38.21 -13.49
C VAL A 26 -37.60 38.70 -12.34
N PRO A 27 -37.53 39.97 -11.92
CA PRO A 27 -38.39 40.50 -10.88
C PRO A 27 -39.74 40.95 -11.46
N GLY A 28 -40.83 40.35 -10.95
CA GLY A 28 -42.14 41.00 -10.76
C GLY A 28 -43.16 40.92 -11.90
N ASN A 29 -44.19 40.08 -11.74
CA ASN A 29 -45.59 40.48 -11.53
C ASN A 29 -46.52 39.25 -11.58
N GLY A 30 -46.97 38.78 -10.41
CA GLY A 30 -48.09 37.85 -10.25
C GLY A 30 -47.95 36.48 -10.92
N GLN A 31 -46.95 35.68 -10.55
CA GLN A 31 -46.76 34.33 -11.07
C GLN A 31 -46.31 33.34 -9.99
N GLU A 32 -46.87 32.14 -10.07
CA GLU A 32 -46.78 30.96 -9.20
C GLU A 32 -45.33 30.71 -8.71
N SER A 33 -45.13 30.58 -7.39
CA SER A 33 -43.84 30.12 -6.87
C SER A 33 -43.72 28.60 -7.01
N PRO A 34 -42.56 28.06 -7.43
CA PRO A 34 -42.37 26.63 -7.52
C PRO A 34 -42.59 25.95 -6.17
N PHE A 35 -43.24 24.79 -6.16
CA PHE A 35 -43.29 23.91 -5.00
C PHE A 35 -41.90 23.33 -4.77
N ARG A 36 -41.38 23.45 -3.54
CA ARG A 36 -40.01 23.09 -3.18
C ARG A 36 -39.98 22.00 -2.13
N VAL A 37 -39.08 21.05 -2.33
CA VAL A 37 -38.80 20.01 -1.33
C VAL A 37 -37.34 19.60 -1.35
N VAL A 38 -36.76 19.45 -0.15
CA VAL A 38 -35.39 18.96 0.02
C VAL A 38 -35.39 17.44 0.10
N LEU A 39 -34.61 16.78 -0.75
CA LEU A 39 -34.43 15.34 -0.69
C LEU A 39 -33.36 14.97 0.34
N ARG A 40 -33.62 13.91 1.10
CA ARG A 40 -32.70 13.32 2.07
C ARG A 40 -32.58 11.83 1.83
N GLN A 41 -31.37 11.30 2.00
CA GLN A 41 -31.11 9.87 1.93
C GLN A 41 -31.30 9.25 3.32
N ASP A 42 -32.02 8.14 3.42
CA ASP A 42 -31.99 7.34 4.63
C ASP A 42 -30.72 6.49 4.71
N GLY A 43 -30.30 6.14 5.93
CA GLY A 43 -29.24 5.14 6.13
C GLY A 43 -29.81 3.73 5.96
N PHE A 44 -28.94 2.73 5.81
CA PHE A 44 -29.40 1.35 6.05
C PHE A 44 -29.85 1.21 7.51
N PRO A 45 -30.97 0.52 7.79
CA PRO A 45 -31.44 0.30 9.15
C PRO A 45 -30.35 -0.38 10.01
N GLY A 46 -30.04 0.20 11.17
CA GLY A 46 -29.08 -0.35 12.13
C GLY A 46 -27.65 0.21 12.06
N GLU A 47 -27.30 1.01 11.04
CA GLU A 47 -26.02 1.73 11.03
C GLU A 47 -26.08 2.99 11.90
N THR A 48 -25.11 3.14 12.81
CA THR A 48 -24.96 4.36 13.60
C THR A 48 -24.50 5.48 12.66
N LYS A 49 -25.33 6.51 12.48
CA LYS A 49 -25.03 7.66 11.61
C LYS A 49 -23.78 8.39 12.09
N GLY A 50 -22.60 8.05 11.56
CA GLY A 50 -21.59 9.08 11.29
C GLY A 50 -22.23 10.05 10.30
N ALA A 51 -22.21 11.34 10.58
CA ALA A 51 -22.90 12.35 9.78
C ALA A 51 -22.55 12.20 8.29
N ALA A 52 -23.43 11.58 7.50
CA ALA A 52 -23.27 11.52 6.06
C ALA A 52 -23.33 12.97 5.57
N PRO A 53 -22.38 13.42 4.72
CA PRO A 53 -22.42 14.76 4.17
C PRO A 53 -23.74 14.91 3.40
N ALA A 54 -24.30 16.12 3.43
CA ALA A 54 -25.44 16.51 2.60
C ALA A 54 -25.02 16.58 1.11
N ALA A 55 -24.53 15.48 0.54
CA ALA A 55 -24.28 15.38 -0.88
C ALA A 55 -25.63 15.13 -1.56
N GLY A 56 -25.93 15.95 -2.57
CA GLY A 56 -27.04 15.72 -3.47
C GLY A 56 -26.88 14.41 -4.25
N TYR A 57 -27.91 14.07 -5.01
CA TYR A 57 -27.91 12.93 -5.90
C TYR A 57 -27.18 13.25 -7.20
N ASP A 58 -26.51 12.26 -7.78
CA ASP A 58 -25.86 12.41 -9.09
C ASP A 58 -26.89 12.46 -10.23
N ARG A 59 -28.05 11.82 -10.03
CA ARG A 59 -29.20 11.90 -10.93
C ARG A 59 -30.52 11.80 -10.15
N VAL A 60 -31.51 12.57 -10.57
CA VAL A 60 -32.87 12.51 -10.01
C VAL A 60 -33.89 12.48 -11.14
N GLU A 61 -34.83 11.53 -11.08
CA GLU A 61 -36.01 11.48 -11.95
C GLU A 61 -37.25 11.84 -11.13
N ILE A 62 -38.08 12.72 -11.68
CA ILE A 62 -39.22 13.32 -10.96
C ILE A 62 -40.48 13.11 -11.78
N LEU A 63 -41.47 12.44 -11.19
CA LEU A 63 -42.81 12.29 -11.76
C LEU A 63 -43.85 12.77 -10.75
N VAL A 64 -44.99 13.25 -11.25
CA VAL A 64 -46.15 13.58 -10.42
C VAL A 64 -47.34 12.78 -10.95
N ALA A 65 -47.99 12.03 -10.07
CA ALA A 65 -49.22 11.31 -10.38
C ALA A 65 -50.43 12.06 -9.83
N GLY A 66 -51.53 12.05 -10.57
CA GLY A 66 -52.83 12.48 -10.09
C GLY A 66 -53.45 11.46 -9.12
N LYS A 67 -54.67 11.74 -8.68
CA LYS A 67 -55.40 10.92 -7.72
C LYS A 67 -55.68 9.50 -8.21
N ASP A 68 -55.95 9.34 -9.52
CA ASP A 68 -56.33 8.05 -10.10
C ASP A 68 -55.13 7.26 -10.64
N GLY A 69 -53.90 7.76 -10.45
CA GLY A 69 -52.66 7.10 -10.84
C GLY A 69 -52.11 7.49 -12.21
N GLU A 70 -52.82 8.35 -12.95
CA GLU A 70 -52.35 8.90 -14.21
C GLU A 70 -51.21 9.90 -13.98
N LEU A 71 -50.17 9.83 -14.81
CA LEU A 71 -49.05 10.77 -14.69
C LEU A 71 -49.42 12.13 -15.28
N VAL A 72 -49.16 13.18 -14.51
CA VAL A 72 -49.50 14.56 -14.86
C VAL A 72 -48.52 15.06 -15.93
N GLY A 73 -49.03 15.27 -17.13
CA GLY A 73 -48.28 15.89 -18.22
C GLY A 73 -48.07 17.41 -18.02
N ASN A 74 -47.13 17.98 -18.77
CA ASN A 74 -46.85 19.42 -18.84
C ASN A 74 -46.40 20.10 -17.52
N ILE A 75 -45.89 19.33 -16.56
CA ILE A 75 -45.19 19.88 -15.39
C ILE A 75 -43.76 20.26 -15.76
N LYS A 76 -43.22 21.28 -15.09
CA LYS A 76 -41.78 21.58 -15.13
C LYS A 76 -41.17 21.18 -13.81
N SER A 77 -40.15 20.33 -13.84
CA SER A 77 -39.39 19.93 -12.66
C SER A 77 -37.90 20.18 -12.87
N MET A 78 -37.21 20.53 -11.78
CA MET A 78 -35.76 20.71 -11.76
C MET A 78 -35.20 20.21 -10.43
N TYR A 79 -34.04 19.57 -10.50
CA TYR A 79 -33.25 19.19 -9.33
C TYR A 79 -31.99 20.06 -9.22
N GLU A 80 -31.78 20.67 -8.06
CA GLU A 80 -30.58 21.42 -7.73
C GLU A 80 -29.71 20.59 -6.78
N SER A 81 -28.59 20.07 -7.29
CA SER A 81 -27.70 19.16 -6.55
C SER A 81 -27.01 19.82 -5.36
N SER A 82 -26.68 21.11 -5.43
CA SER A 82 -26.00 21.84 -4.35
C SER A 82 -26.86 22.02 -3.09
N SER A 83 -28.18 22.00 -3.23
CA SER A 83 -29.14 22.18 -2.15
C SER A 83 -30.00 20.93 -1.91
N SER A 84 -29.78 19.87 -2.69
CA SER A 84 -30.65 18.69 -2.76
C SER A 84 -32.12 19.02 -2.95
N THR A 85 -32.45 20.09 -3.67
CA THR A 85 -33.82 20.61 -3.76
C THR A 85 -34.47 20.27 -5.09
N VAL A 86 -35.70 19.75 -5.02
CA VAL A 86 -36.60 19.60 -6.16
C VAL A 86 -37.53 20.81 -6.22
N ASN A 87 -37.64 21.40 -7.40
CA ASN A 87 -38.59 22.48 -7.72
C ASN A 87 -39.61 21.95 -8.74
N ILE A 88 -40.91 22.21 -8.51
CA ILE A 88 -42.01 21.76 -9.38
C ILE A 88 -42.95 22.92 -9.67
N GLU A 89 -43.30 23.11 -10.95
CA GLU A 89 -44.24 24.13 -11.43
C GLU A 89 -45.30 23.54 -12.37
N GLY A 90 -46.42 24.25 -12.52
CA GLY A 90 -47.49 23.90 -13.46
C GLY A 90 -48.55 22.94 -12.91
N LEU A 91 -48.68 22.84 -11.58
CA LEU A 91 -49.73 22.06 -10.93
C LEU A 91 -50.93 22.92 -10.56
N TYR A 92 -52.13 22.46 -10.92
CA TYR A 92 -53.40 23.07 -10.54
C TYR A 92 -53.92 22.49 -9.21
N PRO A 93 -54.94 23.10 -8.58
CA PRO A 93 -55.54 22.56 -7.37
C PRO A 93 -56.00 21.12 -7.55
N GLY A 94 -55.57 20.23 -6.65
CA GLY A 94 -55.78 18.79 -6.77
C GLY A 94 -54.98 17.99 -5.74
N GLU A 95 -55.29 16.69 -5.68
CA GLU A 95 -54.54 15.69 -4.91
C GLU A 95 -53.53 15.01 -5.84
N TYR A 96 -52.27 14.94 -5.40
CA TYR A 96 -51.16 14.41 -6.17
C TYR A 96 -50.25 13.52 -5.34
N ASN A 97 -49.40 12.77 -6.03
CA ASN A 97 -48.31 12.03 -5.42
C ASN A 97 -46.99 12.39 -6.12
N LEU A 98 -46.01 12.84 -5.36
CA LEU A 98 -44.67 13.14 -5.86
C LEU A 98 -43.81 11.86 -5.80
N LEU A 99 -43.41 11.39 -6.98
CA LEU A 99 -42.60 10.19 -7.15
C LEU A 99 -41.19 10.62 -7.54
N VAL A 100 -40.19 10.19 -6.77
CA VAL A 100 -38.80 10.60 -7.00
C VAL A 100 -37.90 9.38 -6.95
N LEU A 101 -37.11 9.19 -8.01
CA LEU A 101 -36.02 8.23 -8.07
C LEU A 101 -34.70 9.01 -7.94
N GLY A 102 -33.89 8.69 -6.93
CA GLY A 102 -32.57 9.28 -6.72
C GLY A 102 -31.47 8.25 -6.98
N ILE A 103 -30.35 8.67 -7.59
CA ILE A 103 -29.23 7.79 -7.94
C ILE A 103 -27.91 8.43 -7.55
N ASN A 104 -27.03 7.67 -6.89
CA ASN A 104 -25.66 8.07 -6.52
C ASN A 104 -24.65 7.04 -7.00
N GLY A 105 -23.50 7.48 -7.51
CA GLY A 105 -22.43 6.62 -8.00
C GLY A 105 -22.48 6.37 -9.50
N GLU A 106 -21.78 5.34 -9.95
CA GLU A 106 -21.47 5.11 -11.37
C GLU A 106 -22.56 4.29 -12.09
N TRP A 107 -23.81 4.77 -12.05
CA TRP A 107 -24.99 4.05 -12.57
C TRP A 107 -24.93 3.73 -14.06
N GLN A 108 -24.08 4.42 -14.83
CA GLN A 108 -23.84 4.13 -16.25
C GLN A 108 -23.18 2.76 -16.45
N LYS A 109 -22.50 2.22 -15.44
CA LYS A 109 -21.91 0.86 -15.46
C LYS A 109 -22.94 -0.24 -15.18
N ASP A 110 -24.05 0.09 -14.53
CA ASP A 110 -25.06 -0.89 -14.12
C ASP A 110 -26.03 -1.28 -15.24
N SER A 111 -25.89 -0.69 -16.43
CA SER A 111 -26.74 -0.99 -17.60
C SER A 111 -28.25 -0.88 -17.35
N ILE A 112 -28.64 0.00 -16.43
CA ILE A 112 -30.03 0.27 -16.07
C ILE A 112 -30.79 0.94 -17.23
N SER A 113 -32.11 0.77 -17.25
CA SER A 113 -33.00 1.53 -18.13
C SER A 113 -34.05 2.29 -17.33
N ILE A 114 -34.27 3.55 -17.72
CA ILE A 114 -35.31 4.41 -17.16
C ILE A 114 -36.35 4.65 -18.25
N GLY A 115 -37.59 4.27 -17.99
CA GLY A 115 -38.73 4.40 -18.89
C GLY A 115 -39.41 5.76 -18.81
N THR A 116 -40.34 5.98 -19.74
CA THR A 116 -41.27 7.11 -19.76
C THR A 116 -42.69 6.59 -19.50
N PRO A 117 -43.04 6.33 -18.23
CA PRO A 117 -44.35 5.78 -17.87
C PRO A 117 -45.49 6.74 -18.20
N SER A 118 -46.71 6.22 -18.29
CA SER A 118 -47.95 6.99 -18.44
C SER A 118 -48.89 6.85 -17.24
N ASP A 119 -48.77 5.75 -16.51
CA ASP A 119 -49.51 5.40 -15.32
C ASP A 119 -48.56 4.93 -14.20
N ILE A 120 -48.95 5.06 -12.93
CA ILE A 120 -48.12 4.62 -11.81
C ILE A 120 -47.81 3.12 -11.81
N SER A 121 -48.66 2.29 -12.41
CA SER A 121 -48.42 0.85 -12.55
C SER A 121 -47.42 0.51 -13.65
N ASP A 122 -47.09 1.46 -14.53
CA ASP A 122 -46.10 1.26 -15.57
C ASP A 122 -44.70 1.13 -14.97
N ARG A 123 -43.86 0.34 -15.66
CA ARG A 123 -42.44 0.23 -15.35
C ARG A 123 -41.74 1.57 -15.52
N TRP A 124 -41.10 2.04 -14.45
CA TRP A 124 -40.30 3.25 -14.46
C TRP A 124 -38.81 2.98 -14.59
N PHE A 125 -38.34 1.94 -13.91
CA PHE A 125 -36.92 1.61 -13.81
C PHE A 125 -36.72 0.10 -14.04
N SER A 126 -35.57 -0.28 -14.60
CA SER A 126 -35.23 -1.69 -14.81
C SER A 126 -33.72 -1.92 -14.69
N PHE A 127 -33.34 -2.92 -13.92
CA PHE A 127 -32.00 -3.53 -13.93
C PHE A 127 -31.80 -4.35 -15.23
N PRO A 128 -30.55 -4.67 -15.62
CA PRO A 128 -30.31 -5.51 -16.80
C PRO A 128 -30.87 -6.93 -16.61
N GLU A 129 -31.15 -7.61 -17.73
CA GLU A 129 -31.68 -8.99 -17.72
C GLU A 129 -30.67 -9.98 -17.13
N THR A 130 -29.39 -9.81 -17.48
CA THR A 130 -28.25 -10.52 -16.92
C THR A 130 -27.44 -9.53 -16.08
N LEU A 131 -27.14 -9.89 -14.84
CA LEU A 131 -26.32 -9.07 -13.95
C LEU A 131 -24.85 -9.51 -14.04
N ASP A 132 -24.00 -8.69 -14.66
CA ASP A 132 -22.58 -9.01 -14.89
C ASP A 132 -21.69 -8.89 -13.63
N GLY A 133 -22.26 -8.42 -12.51
CA GLY A 133 -21.55 -8.21 -11.24
C GLY A 133 -22.38 -7.36 -10.27
N PRO A 134 -21.83 -7.01 -9.10
CA PRO A 134 -22.43 -6.03 -8.20
C PRO A 134 -22.80 -4.70 -8.87
N LEU A 135 -23.81 -4.02 -8.31
CA LEU A 135 -24.17 -2.66 -8.71
C LEU A 135 -23.09 -1.67 -8.24
N ASN A 136 -22.83 -0.66 -9.08
CA ASN A 136 -21.85 0.40 -8.89
C ASN A 136 -22.50 1.71 -8.39
N ALA A 137 -23.83 1.74 -8.29
CA ALA A 137 -24.59 2.87 -7.79
C ALA A 137 -25.65 2.48 -6.76
N GLU A 138 -26.03 3.45 -5.95
CA GLU A 138 -27.15 3.38 -5.04
C GLU A 138 -28.41 3.95 -5.70
N TYR A 139 -29.54 3.27 -5.48
CA TYR A 139 -30.83 3.64 -6.05
C TYR A 139 -31.84 3.86 -4.93
N PHE A 140 -32.49 5.01 -4.95
CA PHE A 140 -33.41 5.48 -3.92
C PHE A 140 -34.78 5.81 -4.51
N TYR A 141 -35.82 5.62 -3.71
CA TYR A 141 -37.18 5.94 -4.09
C TYR A 141 -37.97 6.56 -2.94
N SER A 142 -38.88 7.46 -3.30
CA SER A 142 -39.92 7.98 -2.41
C SER A 142 -41.20 8.26 -3.19
N SER A 143 -42.34 7.97 -2.56
CA SER A 143 -43.67 8.36 -3.01
C SER A 143 -44.33 9.19 -1.91
N THR A 144 -44.56 10.48 -2.16
CA THR A 144 -45.06 11.43 -1.16
C THR A 144 -46.39 12.06 -1.60
N PRO A 145 -47.52 11.73 -0.96
CA PRO A 145 -48.80 12.37 -1.26
C PRO A 145 -48.80 13.84 -0.82
N PHE A 146 -49.40 14.71 -1.62
CA PHE A 146 -49.59 16.12 -1.31
C PHE A 146 -50.80 16.70 -2.04
N THR A 147 -51.28 17.85 -1.58
CA THR A 147 -52.44 18.56 -2.11
C THR A 147 -52.04 19.97 -2.50
N VAL A 148 -52.38 20.39 -3.72
CA VAL A 148 -52.32 21.79 -4.15
C VAL A 148 -53.68 22.43 -3.92
N LYS A 149 -53.70 23.62 -3.30
CA LYS A 149 -54.89 24.38 -2.96
C LYS A 149 -54.77 25.78 -3.54
N GLU A 150 -55.91 26.42 -3.78
CA GLU A 150 -56.02 27.78 -4.29
C GLU A 150 -56.54 28.70 -3.18
N ASP A 151 -55.84 29.79 -2.89
CA ASP A 151 -56.28 30.85 -1.98
C ASP A 151 -56.55 32.11 -2.79
N LYS A 152 -57.63 32.81 -2.43
CA LYS A 152 -58.04 34.03 -3.09
C LYS A 152 -57.70 35.23 -2.22
N GLY A 153 -56.49 35.75 -2.40
CA GLY A 153 -56.00 36.94 -1.72
C GLY A 153 -56.38 38.25 -2.42
N SER A 154 -56.10 39.38 -1.76
CA SER A 154 -56.33 40.74 -2.28
C SER A 154 -55.48 41.11 -3.50
N GLY A 155 -54.49 40.28 -3.87
CA GLY A 155 -53.61 40.44 -5.03
C GLY A 155 -53.82 39.45 -6.18
N GLY A 156 -54.81 38.54 -6.11
CA GLY A 156 -55.04 37.50 -7.12
C GLY A 156 -55.19 36.09 -6.52
N TYR A 157 -55.15 35.08 -7.38
CA TYR A 157 -55.13 33.67 -7.00
C TYR A 157 -53.69 33.25 -6.64
N ALA A 158 -53.50 32.58 -5.51
CA ALA A 158 -52.22 32.01 -5.10
C ALA A 158 -52.39 30.50 -4.83
N PHE A 159 -51.49 29.68 -5.39
CA PHE A 159 -51.47 28.24 -5.14
C PHE A 159 -50.52 27.91 -3.99
N TYR A 160 -50.94 27.02 -3.10
CA TYR A 160 -50.16 26.54 -1.97
C TYR A 160 -50.26 25.01 -1.88
N SER A 161 -49.16 24.35 -1.52
CA SER A 161 -49.15 22.91 -1.29
C SER A 161 -48.89 22.57 0.18
N ASP A 162 -49.38 21.42 0.62
CA ASP A 162 -48.95 20.79 1.87
C ASP A 162 -47.79 19.79 1.69
N LEU A 163 -47.08 19.87 0.54
CA LEU A 163 -45.82 19.14 0.32
C LEU A 163 -44.83 19.45 1.46
N PRO A 164 -44.20 18.43 2.08
CA PRO A 164 -43.30 18.64 3.19
C PRO A 164 -42.03 19.38 2.76
N GLU A 165 -41.40 20.10 3.69
CA GLU A 165 -40.11 20.79 3.44
C GLU A 165 -38.98 19.82 3.06
N SER A 166 -39.07 18.56 3.52
CA SER A 166 -38.13 17.51 3.16
C SER A 166 -38.78 16.14 3.00
N ILE A 167 -38.28 15.36 2.04
CA ILE A 167 -38.64 13.96 1.83
C ILE A 167 -37.40 13.10 2.05
N THR A 168 -37.55 12.05 2.88
CA THR A 168 -36.52 11.03 3.05
C THR A 168 -36.78 9.89 2.08
N GLN A 169 -35.77 9.51 1.30
CA GLN A 169 -35.83 8.39 0.37
C GLN A 169 -35.16 7.15 0.94
N SER A 170 -35.74 5.99 0.66
CA SER A 170 -35.20 4.68 1.03
C SER A 170 -34.58 4.00 -0.18
N ARG A 171 -33.57 3.14 0.04
CA ARG A 171 -32.96 2.38 -1.05
C ARG A 171 -33.94 1.35 -1.61
N ILE A 172 -33.97 1.22 -2.93
CA ILE A 172 -34.67 0.14 -3.65
C ILE A 172 -33.78 -1.08 -3.93
N ILE A 173 -32.55 -1.03 -3.41
CA ILE A 173 -31.54 -2.08 -3.49
C ILE A 173 -31.21 -2.60 -2.10
N SER A 174 -30.40 -3.65 -2.07
CA SER A 174 -29.89 -4.30 -0.87
C SER A 174 -28.37 -4.22 -0.83
N ARG A 175 -27.80 -4.37 0.37
CA ARG A 175 -26.35 -4.54 0.54
C ARG A 175 -26.03 -5.94 1.05
N LEU A 176 -24.99 -6.55 0.51
CA LEU A 176 -24.43 -7.81 0.99
C LEU A 176 -23.02 -7.56 1.54
N ASP A 177 -22.83 -7.83 2.83
CA ASP A 177 -21.56 -7.71 3.53
C ASP A 177 -20.94 -9.10 3.74
N PHE A 178 -19.68 -9.26 3.39
CA PHE A 178 -18.88 -10.45 3.68
C PHE A 178 -17.96 -10.17 4.88
N SER A 179 -18.23 -10.85 5.99
CA SER A 179 -17.41 -10.78 7.20
C SER A 179 -16.63 -12.09 7.34
N LEU A 180 -15.42 -12.09 6.79
CA LEU A 180 -14.54 -13.26 6.76
C LEU A 180 -13.57 -13.21 7.93
N SER A 181 -13.36 -14.34 8.59
CA SER A 181 -12.36 -14.45 9.66
C SER A 181 -11.34 -15.54 9.36
N PHE A 182 -10.06 -15.17 9.44
CA PHE A 182 -8.92 -16.07 9.27
C PHE A 182 -8.33 -16.42 10.64
N ASN A 183 -8.03 -17.69 10.88
CA ASN A 183 -7.35 -18.13 12.11
C ASN A 183 -5.86 -17.78 12.10
N ASN A 184 -5.30 -17.55 10.91
CA ASN A 184 -3.91 -17.18 10.69
C ASN A 184 -3.84 -16.07 9.64
N ARG A 185 -3.42 -14.86 10.04
CA ARG A 185 -3.31 -13.70 9.14
C ARG A 185 -2.35 -13.90 7.96
N TYR A 186 -1.39 -14.83 8.07
CA TYR A 186 -0.49 -15.15 6.95
C TYR A 186 -1.20 -15.99 5.88
N VAL A 187 -2.35 -16.60 6.19
CA VAL A 187 -3.24 -17.21 5.19
C VAL A 187 -3.99 -16.13 4.42
N GLU A 188 -4.45 -15.09 5.11
CA GLU A 188 -5.14 -13.95 4.49
C GLU A 188 -4.22 -13.21 3.50
N THR A 189 -3.04 -12.82 3.97
CA THR A 189 -2.06 -12.07 3.16
C THR A 189 -1.32 -12.91 2.11
N SER A 190 -1.51 -14.24 2.12
CA SER A 190 -1.03 -15.15 1.07
C SER A 190 -2.12 -15.57 0.08
N ALA A 191 -3.33 -15.02 0.21
CA ALA A 191 -4.38 -15.20 -0.77
C ALA A 191 -3.91 -14.69 -2.15
N THR A 192 -3.93 -15.60 -3.11
CA THR A 192 -3.69 -15.30 -4.54
C THR A 192 -4.99 -15.01 -5.28
N SER A 193 -6.12 -15.45 -4.71
CA SER A 193 -7.47 -15.11 -5.16
C SER A 193 -8.44 -15.39 -4.01
N LEU A 194 -9.40 -14.48 -3.82
CA LEU A 194 -10.50 -14.63 -2.87
C LEU A 194 -11.77 -14.07 -3.53
N ALA A 195 -12.74 -14.93 -3.83
CA ALA A 195 -13.94 -14.53 -4.56
C ALA A 195 -15.19 -15.23 -4.01
N ALA A 196 -16.33 -14.53 -4.02
CA ALA A 196 -17.64 -15.13 -3.81
C ALA A 196 -18.34 -15.39 -5.15
N TYR A 197 -19.01 -16.53 -5.24
CA TYR A 197 -19.82 -16.94 -6.37
C TYR A 197 -21.24 -17.17 -5.89
N LEU A 198 -22.20 -16.44 -6.45
CA LEU A 198 -23.63 -16.68 -6.24
C LEU A 198 -24.12 -17.67 -7.30
N ASP A 199 -24.74 -18.76 -6.86
CA ASP A 199 -25.19 -19.84 -7.73
C ASP A 199 -26.54 -19.48 -8.37
N SER A 200 -26.47 -18.90 -9.57
CA SER A 200 -27.65 -18.54 -10.39
C SER A 200 -28.71 -17.71 -9.64
N PRO A 201 -28.33 -16.60 -8.98
CA PRO A 201 -29.26 -15.80 -8.20
C PRO A 201 -30.34 -15.17 -9.09
N VAL A 202 -31.58 -15.21 -8.62
CA VAL A 202 -32.72 -14.58 -9.30
C VAL A 202 -33.08 -13.29 -8.56
N PHE A 203 -33.01 -12.17 -9.27
CA PHE A 203 -33.32 -10.85 -8.73
C PHE A 203 -34.55 -10.26 -9.43
N PHE A 204 -35.22 -9.32 -8.77
CA PHE A 204 -36.21 -8.47 -9.43
C PHE A 204 -35.53 -7.59 -10.47
N ARG A 205 -36.17 -7.47 -11.63
CA ARG A 205 -35.64 -6.68 -12.74
C ARG A 205 -36.30 -5.31 -12.82
N ASP A 206 -37.62 -5.26 -12.73
CA ASP A 206 -38.43 -4.10 -13.05
C ASP A 206 -38.98 -3.45 -11.76
N PHE A 207 -39.06 -2.12 -11.76
CA PHE A 207 -39.63 -1.30 -10.68
C PHE A 207 -40.62 -0.30 -11.26
N SER A 208 -41.86 -0.31 -10.78
CA SER A 208 -42.95 0.56 -11.24
C SER A 208 -43.01 1.87 -10.45
N CYS A 209 -43.73 2.86 -10.98
CA CYS A 209 -43.83 4.17 -10.32
C CYS A 209 -44.65 4.13 -9.02
N ASN A 210 -45.48 3.12 -8.79
CA ASN A 210 -46.19 2.89 -7.52
C ASN A 210 -45.30 2.22 -6.46
N GLY A 211 -44.05 1.88 -6.79
CA GLY A 211 -43.07 1.32 -5.86
C GLY A 211 -43.08 -0.21 -5.77
N GLU A 212 -43.61 -0.91 -6.77
CA GLU A 212 -43.68 -2.37 -6.80
C GLU A 212 -42.54 -2.97 -7.65
N PHE A 213 -42.00 -4.10 -7.19
CA PHE A 213 -41.03 -4.87 -7.95
C PHE A 213 -41.72 -5.94 -8.81
N SER A 214 -41.22 -6.15 -10.02
CA SER A 214 -41.72 -7.19 -10.92
C SER A 214 -40.63 -7.70 -11.88
N GLY A 215 -40.97 -8.71 -12.68
CA GLY A 215 -40.00 -9.36 -13.57
C GLY A 215 -38.89 -10.10 -12.80
N SER A 216 -38.03 -10.79 -13.53
CA SER A 216 -36.89 -11.48 -12.95
C SER A 216 -35.70 -11.48 -13.90
N THR A 217 -34.49 -11.48 -13.34
CA THR A 217 -33.27 -11.74 -14.09
C THR A 217 -33.23 -13.19 -14.60
N ASP A 218 -32.34 -13.45 -15.54
CA ASP A 218 -32.16 -14.78 -16.16
C ASP A 218 -31.50 -15.83 -15.24
N GLY A 219 -30.98 -15.40 -14.09
CA GLY A 219 -30.26 -16.28 -13.16
C GLY A 219 -28.82 -16.56 -13.57
N GLY A 220 -28.14 -15.65 -14.28
CA GLY A 220 -26.71 -15.76 -14.55
C GLY A 220 -25.85 -15.82 -13.26
N PRO A 221 -24.68 -16.50 -13.29
CA PRO A 221 -23.78 -16.53 -12.14
C PRO A 221 -23.22 -15.13 -11.85
N VAL A 222 -23.12 -14.78 -10.58
CA VAL A 222 -22.51 -13.51 -10.14
C VAL A 222 -21.22 -13.83 -9.40
N GLU A 223 -20.11 -13.27 -9.88
CA GLU A 223 -18.80 -13.33 -9.23
C GLU A 223 -18.49 -12.00 -8.56
N ILE A 224 -17.94 -12.08 -7.36
CA ILE A 224 -17.58 -10.93 -6.53
C ILE A 224 -16.13 -11.13 -6.10
N ASP A 225 -15.25 -10.21 -6.51
CA ASP A 225 -13.86 -10.18 -6.04
C ASP A 225 -13.81 -9.59 -4.63
N LEU A 226 -13.51 -10.46 -3.65
CA LEU A 226 -13.46 -10.10 -2.24
C LEU A 226 -12.08 -9.56 -1.82
N THR A 227 -11.10 -9.52 -2.73
CA THR A 227 -9.83 -8.83 -2.50
C THR A 227 -9.99 -7.32 -2.69
N GLU A 228 -10.93 -6.88 -3.53
CA GLU A 228 -11.22 -5.46 -3.79
C GLU A 228 -12.32 -4.91 -2.88
N MET A 229 -13.39 -5.69 -2.67
CA MET A 229 -14.57 -5.23 -1.94
C MET A 229 -15.22 -6.33 -1.10
N THR A 230 -15.51 -6.03 0.16
CA THR A 230 -16.23 -6.93 1.07
C THR A 230 -17.69 -6.54 1.27
N ARG A 231 -18.14 -5.46 0.61
CA ARG A 231 -19.52 -4.97 0.66
C ARG A 231 -19.98 -4.64 -0.74
N VAL A 232 -21.09 -5.23 -1.16
CA VAL A 232 -21.60 -5.09 -2.51
C VAL A 232 -23.08 -4.74 -2.52
N LEU A 233 -23.51 -4.08 -3.58
CA LEU A 233 -24.90 -3.71 -3.81
C LEU A 233 -25.54 -4.69 -4.79
N LEU A 234 -26.72 -5.19 -4.46
CA LEU A 234 -27.47 -6.14 -5.28
C LEU A 234 -28.95 -5.72 -5.36
N PRO A 235 -29.64 -6.00 -6.47
CA PRO A 235 -31.08 -5.84 -6.51
C PRO A 235 -31.79 -6.78 -5.51
N PRO A 236 -33.03 -6.49 -5.10
CA PRO A 236 -33.80 -7.38 -4.24
C PRO A 236 -34.19 -8.68 -4.96
N THR A 237 -34.42 -9.76 -4.23
CA THR A 237 -34.87 -11.06 -4.78
C THR A 237 -36.39 -11.22 -4.66
N PRO A 238 -37.04 -11.95 -5.59
CA PRO A 238 -38.43 -12.36 -5.42
C PRO A 238 -38.64 -13.24 -4.18
N GLU A 239 -39.88 -13.30 -3.70
CA GLU A 239 -40.22 -14.20 -2.58
C GLU A 239 -39.84 -15.65 -2.90
N ASN A 240 -39.30 -16.36 -1.91
CA ASN A 240 -38.82 -17.74 -2.02
C ASN A 240 -37.66 -17.95 -3.01
N SER A 241 -36.97 -16.88 -3.43
CA SER A 241 -35.78 -16.94 -4.29
C SER A 241 -34.50 -16.72 -3.47
N GLY A 242 -34.28 -17.62 -2.49
CA GLY A 242 -33.07 -17.59 -1.67
C GLY A 242 -31.80 -17.73 -2.51
N ILE A 243 -30.68 -17.23 -1.98
CA ILE A 243 -29.40 -17.25 -2.67
C ILE A 243 -28.51 -18.31 -2.03
N SER A 244 -28.02 -19.26 -2.82
CA SER A 244 -26.89 -20.11 -2.44
C SER A 244 -25.63 -19.63 -3.13
N GLY A 245 -24.49 -19.88 -2.51
CA GLY A 245 -23.21 -19.55 -3.11
C GLY A 245 -22.05 -20.19 -2.38
N LYS A 246 -20.86 -19.83 -2.83
CA LYS A 246 -19.60 -20.21 -2.17
C LYS A 246 -18.58 -19.09 -2.21
N ILE A 247 -17.75 -19.05 -1.19
CA ILE A 247 -16.51 -18.28 -1.17
C ILE A 247 -15.38 -19.24 -1.57
N ARG A 248 -14.55 -18.86 -2.54
CA ARG A 248 -13.35 -19.60 -2.91
C ARG A 248 -12.12 -18.82 -2.47
N LEU A 249 -11.27 -19.49 -1.70
CA LEU A 249 -9.95 -19.01 -1.32
C LEU A 249 -8.89 -19.86 -2.02
N MET A 250 -7.98 -19.18 -2.72
CA MET A 250 -6.76 -19.74 -3.29
C MET A 250 -5.56 -19.11 -2.58
N THR A 251 -4.70 -19.92 -1.98
CA THR A 251 -3.49 -19.45 -1.28
C THR A 251 -2.27 -20.20 -1.78
N ARG A 252 -1.10 -19.66 -1.48
CA ARG A 252 0.17 -20.39 -1.55
C ARG A 252 0.89 -20.25 -0.21
N ASN A 253 1.71 -21.23 0.16
CA ASN A 253 2.61 -21.08 1.29
C ASN A 253 4.03 -20.71 0.84
N TYR A 254 4.93 -20.49 1.80
CA TYR A 254 6.33 -20.13 1.56
C TYR A 254 7.17 -21.21 0.87
N ARG A 255 6.60 -22.41 0.66
CA ARG A 255 7.20 -23.52 -0.10
C ARG A 255 6.54 -23.69 -1.47
N GLU A 256 5.79 -22.67 -1.91
CA GLU A 256 5.05 -22.63 -3.18
C GLU A 256 3.91 -23.65 -3.30
N GLU A 257 3.53 -24.32 -2.21
CA GLU A 257 2.42 -25.26 -2.23
C GLU A 257 1.10 -24.47 -2.26
N VAL A 258 0.22 -24.81 -3.19
CA VAL A 258 -1.06 -24.12 -3.39
C VAL A 258 -2.18 -24.86 -2.67
N ALA A 259 -3.03 -24.12 -1.97
CA ALA A 259 -4.26 -24.64 -1.40
C ALA A 259 -5.48 -23.97 -2.01
N ARG A 260 -6.54 -24.77 -2.20
CA ARG A 260 -7.86 -24.31 -2.61
C ARG A 260 -8.90 -24.73 -1.58
N ARG A 261 -9.75 -23.77 -1.18
CA ARG A 261 -10.88 -23.99 -0.27
C ARG A 261 -12.13 -23.32 -0.82
N ASP A 262 -13.21 -24.08 -0.89
CA ASP A 262 -14.55 -23.59 -1.27
C ASP A 262 -15.44 -23.69 0.00
N TYR A 263 -16.05 -22.58 0.43
CA TYR A 263 -16.92 -22.47 1.62
C TYR A 263 -18.33 -22.10 1.19
N THR A 264 -19.32 -22.95 1.41
CA THR A 264 -20.68 -22.72 0.96
C THR A 264 -21.48 -21.87 1.95
N PHE A 265 -22.35 -20.99 1.44
CA PHE A 265 -23.27 -20.20 2.25
C PHE A 265 -24.66 -20.14 1.61
N THR A 266 -25.67 -19.76 2.40
CA THR A 266 -27.04 -19.54 1.94
C THR A 266 -27.63 -18.30 2.59
N LEU A 267 -28.41 -17.54 1.84
CA LEU A 267 -29.19 -16.38 2.27
C LEU A 267 -30.67 -16.63 1.97
N ALA A 268 -31.56 -16.12 2.83
CA ALA A 268 -33.00 -16.22 2.60
C ALA A 268 -33.47 -15.43 1.36
N GLY A 269 -32.69 -14.43 0.95
CA GLY A 269 -32.95 -13.53 -0.17
C GLY A 269 -32.28 -12.19 0.08
N MET A 270 -32.42 -11.27 -0.87
CA MET A 270 -32.02 -9.88 -0.73
C MET A 270 -33.26 -9.00 -0.62
N PHE A 271 -33.28 -8.09 0.36
CA PHE A 271 -34.45 -7.24 0.61
C PHE A 271 -34.09 -5.76 0.47
N SER A 272 -34.99 -5.00 -0.15
CA SER A 272 -34.87 -3.56 -0.34
C SER A 272 -34.56 -2.85 0.98
N ASN A 273 -33.60 -1.92 0.96
CA ASN A 273 -33.17 -1.15 2.12
C ASN A 273 -32.71 -2.00 3.32
N THR A 274 -32.13 -3.18 3.08
CA THR A 274 -31.55 -4.03 4.12
C THR A 274 -30.09 -4.39 3.85
N ILE A 275 -29.39 -4.76 4.91
CA ILE A 275 -28.06 -5.36 4.85
C ILE A 275 -28.22 -6.86 5.15
N GLN A 276 -27.71 -7.70 4.25
CA GLN A 276 -27.49 -9.11 4.49
C GLN A 276 -26.00 -9.34 4.78
N THR A 277 -25.69 -10.24 5.71
CA THR A 277 -24.29 -10.51 6.08
C THR A 277 -23.99 -11.99 5.93
N VAL A 278 -22.90 -12.31 5.23
CA VAL A 278 -22.27 -13.63 5.23
C VAL A 278 -21.11 -13.59 6.20
N GLU A 279 -21.31 -14.14 7.39
CA GLU A 279 -20.25 -14.36 8.37
C GLU A 279 -19.63 -15.74 8.15
N MET A 280 -18.33 -15.81 7.84
CA MET A 280 -17.68 -17.07 7.50
C MET A 280 -16.28 -17.18 8.12
N PRO A 281 -16.07 -18.11 9.08
CA PRO A 281 -14.74 -18.50 9.49
C PRO A 281 -14.09 -19.41 8.44
N LEU A 282 -12.95 -18.99 7.91
CA LEU A 282 -12.24 -19.67 6.83
C LEU A 282 -11.19 -20.62 7.41
N SER A 283 -11.58 -21.88 7.61
CA SER A 283 -10.64 -22.94 8.05
C SER A 283 -9.64 -23.30 6.94
N HIS A 284 -8.35 -23.34 7.27
CA HIS A 284 -7.26 -23.53 6.30
C HIS A 284 -6.21 -24.54 6.79
N PRO A 285 -5.53 -25.31 5.91
CA PRO A 285 -4.45 -26.23 6.30
C PRO A 285 -3.32 -25.58 7.10
N ASP A 286 -3.01 -24.33 6.78
CA ASP A 286 -1.94 -23.57 7.42
C ASP A 286 -2.40 -22.77 8.65
N ASP A 287 -3.64 -23.00 9.14
CA ASP A 287 -4.13 -22.37 10.37
C ASP A 287 -3.21 -22.67 11.57
N GLU A 288 -2.65 -23.88 11.63
CA GLU A 288 -1.72 -24.29 12.68
C GLU A 288 -0.26 -23.90 12.39
N SER A 289 0.05 -23.38 11.21
CA SER A 289 1.41 -22.96 10.88
C SER A 289 1.85 -21.86 11.83
N GLY A 290 3.00 -22.06 12.46
CA GLY A 290 3.66 -21.04 13.26
C GLY A 290 4.68 -20.21 12.48
N THR A 291 5.02 -20.62 11.25
CA THR A 291 5.93 -19.89 10.38
C THR A 291 5.22 -18.66 9.81
N MET A 292 5.83 -17.49 10.00
CA MET A 292 5.36 -16.24 9.43
C MET A 292 5.66 -16.21 7.93
N PHE A 293 4.64 -16.22 7.08
CA PHE A 293 4.84 -16.08 5.64
C PHE A 293 4.66 -14.60 5.26
N ILE A 294 5.79 -13.90 5.17
CA ILE A 294 5.85 -12.47 4.92
C ILE A 294 5.91 -12.21 3.41
N THR A 295 4.73 -12.17 2.80
CA THR A 295 4.53 -11.66 1.43
C THR A 295 4.66 -10.15 1.38
N SER A 296 4.69 -9.55 0.18
CA SER A 296 4.59 -8.07 0.07
C SER A 296 3.36 -7.52 0.80
N ALA A 297 2.20 -8.17 0.65
CA ALA A 297 0.97 -7.75 1.32
C ALA A 297 1.06 -7.90 2.85
N ALA A 298 1.72 -8.96 3.34
CA ALA A 298 1.95 -9.14 4.78
C ALA A 298 2.92 -8.08 5.32
N TYR A 299 3.97 -7.76 4.57
CA TYR A 299 4.89 -6.68 4.93
C TYR A 299 4.14 -5.36 4.99
N ASP A 300 3.44 -4.96 3.93
CA ASP A 300 2.71 -3.68 3.82
C ASP A 300 1.64 -3.47 4.90
N THR A 301 1.05 -4.54 5.43
CA THR A 301 0.04 -4.48 6.50
C THR A 301 0.64 -4.57 7.92
N GLY A 302 1.92 -4.94 8.04
CA GLY A 302 2.62 -5.11 9.32
C GLY A 302 3.29 -3.83 9.85
N ASP A 303 3.84 -3.89 11.06
CA ASP A 303 4.63 -2.81 11.66
C ASP A 303 6.08 -2.87 11.15
N HIS A 304 6.35 -2.12 10.10
CA HIS A 304 7.65 -2.07 9.45
C HIS A 304 8.03 -0.62 9.12
N GLY A 305 9.32 -0.39 9.03
CA GLY A 305 9.87 0.87 8.56
C GLY A 305 11.12 0.63 7.75
N LEU A 306 11.68 1.73 7.25
CA LEU A 306 13.01 1.73 6.67
C LEU A 306 13.91 2.58 7.57
N ILE A 307 15.12 2.13 7.84
CA ILE A 307 16.14 2.93 8.51
C ILE A 307 16.79 3.90 7.52
N LEU A 308 17.47 4.91 8.04
CA LEU A 308 18.27 5.87 7.27
C LEU A 308 17.45 6.53 6.16
N GLN A 309 16.17 6.82 6.41
CA GLN A 309 15.35 7.64 5.50
C GLN A 309 15.72 9.10 5.64
N ASP A 310 15.50 9.90 4.60
CA ASP A 310 15.95 11.30 4.58
C ASP A 310 15.29 12.18 5.65
N ASP A 311 14.08 11.81 6.07
CA ASP A 311 13.31 12.45 7.14
C ASP A 311 13.57 11.82 8.52
N GLU A 312 14.46 10.83 8.62
CA GLU A 312 14.80 10.21 9.90
C GLU A 312 15.42 11.25 10.86
N PRO A 313 14.92 11.36 12.11
CA PRO A 313 15.42 12.36 13.05
C PRO A 313 16.91 12.20 13.35
N VAL A 314 17.61 13.33 13.47
CA VAL A 314 19.03 13.39 13.84
C VAL A 314 19.33 12.60 15.12
N SER A 315 18.45 12.71 16.12
CA SER A 315 18.57 11.99 17.39
C SER A 315 18.46 10.47 17.26
N VAL A 316 17.94 9.95 16.15
CA VAL A 316 17.81 8.51 15.89
C VAL A 316 19.01 8.02 15.08
N TYR A 317 19.31 8.60 13.92
CA TYR A 317 20.38 8.07 13.07
C TYR A 317 21.80 8.29 13.59
N THR A 318 21.97 9.21 14.55
CA THR A 318 23.25 9.42 15.24
C THR A 318 23.33 8.73 16.61
N ASP A 319 22.24 8.09 17.06
CA ASP A 319 22.27 7.27 18.26
C ASP A 319 22.84 5.89 17.92
N LYS A 320 24.05 5.61 18.40
CA LYS A 320 24.74 4.32 18.19
C LYS A 320 23.94 3.11 18.71
N ALA A 321 23.13 3.28 19.76
CA ALA A 321 22.31 2.19 20.28
C ALA A 321 21.17 1.82 19.33
N GLN A 322 20.73 2.78 18.50
CA GLN A 322 19.65 2.58 17.53
C GLN A 322 20.18 2.30 16.13
N ARG A 323 21.17 3.08 15.66
CA ARG A 323 21.81 2.94 14.36
C ARG A 323 23.29 2.61 14.50
N SER A 324 23.57 1.32 14.60
CA SER A 324 24.89 0.76 14.31
C SER A 324 24.77 -0.63 13.72
N PHE A 325 25.78 -1.02 12.94
CA PHE A 325 25.86 -2.36 12.39
C PHE A 325 27.30 -2.77 12.14
N SER A 326 27.52 -4.07 12.09
CA SER A 326 28.79 -4.65 11.67
C SER A 326 28.66 -5.18 10.25
N THR A 327 29.65 -4.92 9.42
CA THR A 327 29.67 -5.32 8.00
C THR A 327 29.57 -6.82 7.74
N ASP A 328 29.97 -7.67 8.69
CA ASP A 328 29.84 -9.14 8.65
C ASP A 328 28.45 -9.62 9.12
N LYS A 329 27.62 -8.72 9.64
CA LYS A 329 26.24 -8.96 10.08
C LYS A 329 25.32 -7.82 9.59
N PRO A 330 25.21 -7.60 8.27
CA PRO A 330 24.39 -6.52 7.73
C PRO A 330 22.90 -6.78 7.95
N LEU A 331 22.47 -8.05 7.95
CA LEU A 331 21.14 -8.47 8.36
C LEU A 331 21.18 -8.89 9.83
N GLN A 332 20.53 -8.11 10.67
CA GLN A 332 20.41 -8.33 12.11
C GLN A 332 19.06 -8.97 12.39
N VAL A 333 19.06 -10.07 13.13
CA VAL A 333 17.86 -10.77 13.58
C VAL A 333 17.93 -10.92 15.08
N SER A 334 16.87 -10.49 15.77
CA SER A 334 16.77 -10.55 17.23
C SER A 334 15.31 -10.65 17.67
N VAL A 335 15.10 -10.84 18.97
CA VAL A 335 13.80 -10.66 19.62
C VAL A 335 13.89 -9.43 20.51
N THR A 336 12.89 -8.56 20.43
CA THR A 336 12.80 -7.36 21.26
C THR A 336 12.37 -7.68 22.70
N ASP A 337 12.54 -6.69 23.59
CA ASP A 337 12.10 -6.77 24.99
C ASP A 337 10.57 -6.86 25.16
N ASP A 338 9.79 -6.64 24.10
CA ASP A 338 8.34 -6.87 24.06
C ASP A 338 7.95 -8.16 23.28
N GLY A 339 8.93 -8.98 22.89
CA GLY A 339 8.69 -10.30 22.29
C GLY A 339 8.41 -10.30 20.79
N ARG A 340 8.81 -9.27 20.05
CA ARG A 340 8.67 -9.20 18.59
C ARG A 340 9.93 -9.70 17.90
N LEU A 341 9.77 -10.41 16.78
CA LEU A 341 10.85 -10.65 15.84
C LEU A 341 11.25 -9.29 15.26
N HIS A 342 12.53 -8.96 15.42
CA HIS A 342 13.13 -7.76 14.86
C HIS A 342 14.13 -8.14 13.78
N VAL A 343 13.88 -7.66 12.56
CA VAL A 343 14.76 -7.87 11.41
C VAL A 343 15.18 -6.52 10.86
N ARG A 344 16.48 -6.21 10.93
CA ARG A 344 17.03 -4.95 10.43
C ARG A 344 18.11 -5.21 9.40
N PHE A 345 18.02 -4.54 8.25
CA PHE A 345 18.92 -4.80 7.14
C PHE A 345 19.71 -3.57 6.70
N TYR A 346 21.00 -3.51 7.04
CA TYR A 346 21.90 -2.45 6.56
C TYR A 346 22.44 -2.78 5.18
N SER A 347 21.65 -2.49 4.16
CA SER A 347 21.98 -2.81 2.77
C SER A 347 21.25 -1.88 1.80
N PRO A 348 21.95 -1.31 0.79
CA PRO A 348 21.35 -0.62 -0.35
C PRO A 348 20.47 -1.48 -1.26
N ARG A 349 20.57 -2.81 -1.15
CA ARG A 349 19.85 -3.75 -2.00
C ARG A 349 18.85 -4.55 -1.16
N PRO A 350 17.65 -4.85 -1.69
CA PRO A 350 16.77 -5.81 -1.06
C PRO A 350 17.39 -7.21 -1.09
N LEU A 351 16.90 -8.09 -0.22
CA LEU A 351 17.25 -9.51 -0.17
C LEU A 351 16.01 -10.35 -0.47
N GLN A 352 16.10 -11.22 -1.47
CA GLN A 352 14.98 -12.09 -1.86
C GLN A 352 14.99 -13.42 -1.10
N ASP A 353 13.81 -14.03 -0.97
CA ASP A 353 13.61 -15.41 -0.55
C ASP A 353 14.35 -15.77 0.75
N ALA A 354 14.19 -14.95 1.79
CA ALA A 354 14.92 -15.06 3.04
C ALA A 354 14.14 -15.86 4.09
N LEU A 355 14.60 -17.06 4.38
CA LEU A 355 14.11 -17.91 5.46
C LEU A 355 14.91 -17.65 6.74
N ILE A 356 14.24 -17.18 7.77
CA ILE A 356 14.75 -17.09 9.14
C ILE A 356 14.36 -18.35 9.88
N ARG A 357 15.37 -19.02 10.43
CA ARG A 357 15.23 -20.15 11.33
C ARG A 357 15.61 -19.76 12.74
N ILE A 358 14.93 -20.35 13.71
CA ILE A 358 15.19 -20.19 15.13
C ILE A 358 15.52 -21.54 15.76
N ARG A 359 16.49 -21.56 16.67
CA ARG A 359 16.71 -22.66 17.62
C ARG A 359 16.43 -22.14 19.01
N ILE A 360 15.58 -22.83 19.76
CA ILE A 360 15.22 -22.49 21.14
C ILE A 360 15.74 -23.62 22.04
N PRO A 361 16.94 -23.47 22.65
CA PRO A 361 17.62 -24.58 23.35
C PRO A 361 16.81 -25.20 24.50
N SER A 362 15.90 -24.45 25.14
CA SER A 362 15.03 -24.99 26.19
C SER A 362 13.94 -25.96 25.67
N HIS A 363 13.70 -26.00 24.36
CA HIS A 363 12.62 -26.76 23.72
C HIS A 363 13.13 -27.76 22.67
N SER A 364 14.12 -27.39 21.87
CA SER A 364 14.67 -28.22 20.79
C SER A 364 16.09 -27.80 20.44
N ASP A 365 16.95 -28.79 20.16
CA ASP A 365 18.29 -28.56 19.62
C ASP A 365 18.29 -28.31 18.10
N GLU A 366 17.15 -28.53 17.42
CA GLU A 366 17.00 -28.36 15.98
C GLU A 366 16.48 -26.96 15.62
N TYR A 367 16.96 -26.42 14.49
CA TYR A 367 16.41 -25.19 13.91
C TYR A 367 15.02 -25.42 13.31
N MET A 368 14.14 -24.44 13.48
CA MET A 368 12.76 -24.43 12.99
C MET A 368 12.50 -23.15 12.19
N ASP A 369 11.74 -23.27 11.11
CA ASP A 369 11.39 -22.15 10.22
C ASP A 369 10.43 -21.19 10.95
N ILE A 370 10.88 -19.99 11.30
CA ILE A 370 10.07 -19.03 12.08
C ILE A 370 9.46 -17.93 11.21
N ALA A 371 10.17 -17.49 10.17
CA ALA A 371 9.68 -16.49 9.22
C ALA A 371 10.30 -16.72 7.85
N TYR A 372 9.52 -16.52 6.80
CA TYR A 372 10.00 -16.48 5.43
C TYR A 372 9.56 -15.15 4.80
N PHE A 373 10.53 -14.41 4.29
CA PHE A 373 10.31 -13.16 3.57
C PHE A 373 10.48 -13.41 2.09
N GLU A 374 9.49 -13.03 1.28
CA GLU A 374 9.68 -12.97 -0.17
C GLU A 374 10.74 -11.93 -0.52
N GLU A 375 10.67 -10.77 0.13
CA GLU A 375 11.65 -9.71 0.04
C GLU A 375 11.86 -9.07 1.41
N ILE A 376 13.12 -8.87 1.79
CA ILE A 376 13.50 -7.94 2.84
C ILE A 376 13.99 -6.66 2.13
N PRO A 377 13.24 -5.55 2.21
CA PRO A 377 13.60 -4.31 1.53
C PRO A 377 14.99 -3.78 1.87
N ALA A 378 15.57 -2.99 0.98
CA ALA A 378 16.77 -2.23 1.27
C ALA A 378 16.54 -1.32 2.49
N PHE A 379 17.45 -1.35 3.46
CA PHE A 379 17.30 -0.62 4.72
C PHE A 379 16.06 -0.98 5.55
N ALA A 380 15.51 -2.20 5.44
CA ALA A 380 14.37 -2.63 6.24
C ALA A 380 14.62 -2.55 7.77
N ASP A 381 13.57 -2.19 8.52
CA ASP A 381 13.44 -2.28 9.98
C ASP A 381 12.06 -2.88 10.31
N PHE A 382 12.00 -4.19 10.47
CA PHE A 382 10.75 -4.95 10.60
C PHE A 382 10.52 -5.42 12.03
N TYR A 383 9.29 -5.27 12.55
CA TYR A 383 8.91 -5.68 13.89
C TYR A 383 7.59 -6.43 13.89
N GLU A 384 7.58 -7.67 14.34
CA GLU A 384 6.34 -8.44 14.32
C GLU A 384 6.24 -9.49 15.42
N ALA A 385 5.03 -9.66 15.97
CA ALA A 385 4.78 -10.64 17.01
C ALA A 385 5.09 -12.06 16.53
N ILE A 386 5.83 -12.81 17.35
CA ILE A 386 6.25 -14.17 17.02
C ILE A 386 5.12 -15.14 17.39
N PRO A 387 4.57 -15.94 16.45
CA PRO A 387 3.40 -16.78 16.73
C PRO A 387 3.55 -17.75 17.91
N CYS A 388 4.76 -18.27 18.16
CA CYS A 388 4.99 -19.18 19.29
C CYS A 388 4.85 -18.53 20.68
N LEU A 389 4.91 -17.20 20.79
CA LEU A 389 4.64 -16.49 22.04
C LEU A 389 3.15 -16.33 22.32
N GLU A 390 2.30 -16.48 21.31
CA GLU A 390 0.86 -16.25 21.42
C GLU A 390 0.11 -17.57 21.57
N ARG A 391 0.52 -18.60 20.82
CA ARG A 391 -0.16 -19.89 20.72
C ARG A 391 0.81 -21.05 20.45
N SER A 392 0.33 -22.28 20.62
CA SER A 392 1.01 -23.44 20.06
C SER A 392 0.90 -23.45 18.54
N GLY A 393 1.90 -24.01 17.86
CA GLY A 393 1.95 -24.06 16.40
C GLY A 393 2.78 -25.22 15.88
N VAL A 394 2.61 -25.52 14.59
CA VAL A 394 3.42 -26.48 13.85
C VAL A 394 4.43 -25.71 13.03
N TYR A 395 5.69 -26.12 13.12
CA TYR A 395 6.80 -25.51 12.40
C TYR A 395 7.56 -26.60 11.65
N ARG A 396 8.09 -26.23 10.50
CA ARG A 396 9.00 -27.09 9.75
C ARG A 396 10.37 -27.06 10.41
N THR A 397 11.01 -28.23 10.50
CA THR A 397 12.35 -28.36 11.06
C THR A 397 13.40 -28.36 9.96
N GLU A 398 14.65 -28.04 10.29
CA GLU A 398 15.76 -28.01 9.34
C GLU A 398 16.02 -29.38 8.67
N ALA A 399 15.76 -30.49 9.35
CA ALA A 399 15.82 -31.84 8.77
C ALA A 399 14.65 -32.15 7.81
N GLY A 400 13.70 -31.23 7.66
CA GLY A 400 12.56 -31.34 6.75
C GLY A 400 11.34 -32.03 7.34
N GLY A 401 11.32 -32.26 8.67
CA GLY A 401 10.16 -32.74 9.41
C GLY A 401 9.23 -31.61 9.86
N ASN A 402 8.21 -31.95 10.65
CA ASN A 402 7.35 -30.99 11.33
C ASN A 402 7.43 -31.24 12.84
N ALA A 403 7.57 -30.17 13.62
CA ALA A 403 7.56 -30.21 15.08
C ALA A 403 6.44 -29.29 15.60
N ARG A 404 5.71 -29.78 16.61
CA ARG A 404 4.75 -28.96 17.34
C ARG A 404 5.44 -28.27 18.50
N LEU A 405 5.48 -26.95 18.48
CA LEU A 405 5.98 -26.14 19.58
C LEU A 405 4.78 -25.71 20.44
N PRO A 406 4.80 -25.93 21.77
CA PRO A 406 3.82 -25.30 22.65
C PRO A 406 4.00 -23.79 22.63
N LYS A 407 3.06 -23.06 23.24
CA LYS A 407 3.27 -21.64 23.52
C LYS A 407 4.52 -21.49 24.39
N VAL A 408 5.51 -20.73 23.93
CA VAL A 408 6.77 -20.48 24.65
C VAL A 408 6.69 -19.17 25.44
N SER A 409 7.59 -18.99 26.39
CA SER A 409 7.74 -17.73 27.12
C SER A 409 8.78 -16.82 26.43
N GLN A 410 8.77 -15.54 26.77
CA GLN A 410 9.80 -14.62 26.30
C GLN A 410 11.19 -14.98 26.84
N GLU A 411 11.26 -15.52 28.05
CA GLU A 411 12.50 -16.00 28.67
C GLU A 411 13.15 -17.13 27.85
N ASP A 412 12.33 -18.00 27.24
CA ASP A 412 12.82 -19.06 26.35
C ASP A 412 13.51 -18.50 25.10
N LEU A 413 13.01 -17.37 24.58
CA LEU A 413 13.56 -16.73 23.39
C LEU A 413 14.82 -15.90 23.66
N ALA A 414 15.08 -15.51 24.91
CA ALA A 414 16.29 -14.77 25.27
C ALA A 414 17.59 -15.56 24.97
N GLY A 415 17.51 -16.90 24.96
CA GLY A 415 18.60 -17.79 24.58
C GLY A 415 18.51 -18.35 23.16
N ALA A 416 17.63 -17.81 22.32
CA ALA A 416 17.42 -18.33 20.97
C ALA A 416 18.56 -17.95 20.02
N ASP A 417 18.90 -18.88 19.12
CA ASP A 417 19.83 -18.64 18.03
C ASP A 417 19.08 -18.50 16.71
N PHE A 418 19.53 -17.57 15.88
CA PHE A 418 18.95 -17.33 14.56
C PHE A 418 19.90 -17.76 13.45
N LYS A 419 19.32 -18.29 12.38
CA LYS A 419 20.01 -18.63 11.14
C LYS A 419 19.20 -18.11 9.96
N VAL A 420 19.85 -17.39 9.06
CA VAL A 420 19.24 -16.93 7.81
C VAL A 420 19.68 -17.84 6.68
N VAL A 421 18.74 -18.22 5.82
CA VAL A 421 18.95 -19.01 4.61
C VAL A 421 18.28 -18.29 3.46
N SER A 422 19.02 -18.02 2.38
CA SER A 422 18.47 -17.46 1.15
C SER A 422 19.28 -18.00 -0.04
N GLU A 423 18.58 -18.27 -1.14
CA GLU A 423 19.20 -18.66 -2.41
C GLU A 423 19.59 -17.46 -3.29
N ASP A 424 19.28 -16.23 -2.84
CA ASP A 424 19.65 -15.00 -3.53
C ASP A 424 21.19 -14.91 -3.68
N PRO A 425 21.72 -14.79 -4.93
CA PRO A 425 23.15 -14.61 -5.15
C PRO A 425 23.75 -13.42 -4.41
N TYR A 426 22.94 -12.42 -4.07
CA TYR A 426 23.35 -11.30 -3.24
C TYR A 426 23.68 -11.73 -1.81
N TRP A 427 22.88 -12.59 -1.19
CA TRP A 427 23.16 -13.15 0.13
C TRP A 427 24.49 -13.89 0.17
N ALA A 428 24.75 -14.72 -0.85
CA ALA A 428 26.01 -15.44 -0.99
C ALA A 428 27.24 -14.51 -1.11
N LYS A 429 27.07 -13.27 -1.57
CA LYS A 429 28.14 -12.25 -1.52
C LYS A 429 28.31 -11.71 -0.10
N LEU A 430 27.22 -11.37 0.59
CA LEU A 430 27.27 -10.85 1.96
C LEU A 430 27.89 -11.88 2.93
N GLU A 431 27.57 -13.16 2.79
CA GLU A 431 28.14 -14.24 3.62
C GLU A 431 29.67 -14.38 3.46
N LYS A 432 30.27 -13.89 2.37
CA LYS A 432 31.73 -13.89 2.19
C LYS A 432 32.43 -12.79 2.99
N ILE A 433 31.70 -11.81 3.51
CA ILE A 433 32.26 -10.78 4.38
C ILE A 433 32.57 -11.42 5.74
N LYS A 434 33.85 -11.68 6.00
CA LYS A 434 34.34 -12.22 7.28
C LYS A 434 35.00 -11.14 8.16
N THR A 435 35.26 -9.98 7.58
CA THR A 435 35.85 -8.83 8.28
C THR A 435 34.75 -7.95 8.86
N SER A 436 34.84 -7.68 10.17
CA SER A 436 33.81 -6.97 10.94
C SER A 436 34.22 -5.53 11.23
N TYR A 437 33.62 -4.57 10.53
CA TYR A 437 33.72 -3.15 10.84
C TYR A 437 32.38 -2.68 11.40
N THR A 438 32.35 -2.32 12.68
CA THR A 438 31.16 -1.78 13.33
C THR A 438 31.08 -0.28 13.10
N LEU A 439 30.01 0.18 12.47
CA LEU A 439 29.83 1.58 12.06
C LEU A 439 28.73 2.24 12.88
N SER A 440 28.92 3.52 13.19
CA SER A 440 27.90 4.43 13.75
C SER A 440 28.11 5.83 13.20
N PHE A 441 27.10 6.69 13.23
CA PHE A 441 27.15 8.01 12.58
C PHE A 441 27.25 9.15 13.59
N THR A 442 27.98 10.22 13.27
CA THR A 442 28.11 11.38 14.16
C THR A 442 28.20 12.68 13.38
N LEU A 443 27.77 13.77 14.02
CA LEU A 443 27.78 15.11 13.43
C LEU A 443 29.13 15.83 13.58
N HIS A 444 29.96 15.42 14.55
CA HIS A 444 31.18 16.14 14.93
C HIS A 444 30.96 17.66 15.16
N GLY A 445 29.79 18.04 15.68
CA GLY A 445 29.40 19.43 15.94
C GLY A 445 28.72 20.14 14.75
N GLY A 446 28.59 19.49 13.60
CA GLY A 446 27.86 20.03 12.46
C GLY A 446 26.34 20.03 12.65
N ASP A 447 25.62 20.82 11.83
CA ASP A 447 24.16 20.95 11.86
C ASP A 447 23.54 20.48 10.53
N PRO A 448 22.96 19.27 10.47
CA PRO A 448 22.40 18.73 9.24
C PRO A 448 21.12 19.46 8.78
N THR A 449 20.52 20.29 9.62
CA THR A 449 19.33 21.08 9.26
C THR A 449 19.69 22.37 8.52
N ALA A 450 20.93 22.84 8.66
CA ALA A 450 21.42 24.00 7.92
C ALA A 450 21.62 23.65 6.43
N PRO A 451 21.35 24.60 5.50
CA PRO A 451 21.51 24.36 4.06
C PRO A 451 22.93 23.94 3.63
N ASP A 452 23.95 24.40 4.35
CA ASP A 452 25.36 24.10 4.13
C ASP A 452 25.92 23.06 5.14
N GLY A 453 25.03 22.41 5.89
CA GLY A 453 25.37 21.40 6.90
C GLY A 453 25.99 21.96 8.17
N GLY A 454 25.99 23.28 8.36
CA GLY A 454 26.47 23.97 9.55
C GLY A 454 27.90 23.55 9.91
N PRO A 455 28.91 23.91 9.11
CA PRO A 455 30.28 23.44 9.31
C PRO A 455 30.84 23.74 10.71
N ALA A 456 31.48 22.75 11.31
CA ALA A 456 32.18 22.83 12.59
C ALA A 456 33.64 22.38 12.40
N GLY A 457 34.53 23.34 12.21
CA GLY A 457 35.91 23.05 11.79
C GLY A 457 35.92 22.40 10.41
N ASN A 458 36.51 21.21 10.30
CA ASN A 458 36.57 20.44 9.04
C ASN A 458 35.42 19.44 8.88
N TRP A 459 34.47 19.40 9.83
CA TRP A 459 33.29 18.55 9.78
C TRP A 459 32.05 19.36 9.41
N MET A 460 31.02 18.68 8.91
CA MET A 460 29.68 19.22 8.73
C MET A 460 28.65 18.14 9.06
N GLY A 461 27.39 18.53 9.24
CA GLY A 461 26.31 17.63 9.62
C GLY A 461 26.13 16.52 8.60
N ILE A 462 26.40 15.27 8.97
CA ILE A 462 26.10 14.13 8.11
C ILE A 462 24.57 13.95 8.03
N ARG A 463 24.06 13.63 6.84
CA ARG A 463 22.62 13.33 6.60
C ARG A 463 22.43 11.87 6.20
N PRO A 464 21.22 11.28 6.35
CA PRO A 464 20.93 9.90 5.98
C PRO A 464 21.39 9.48 4.57
N VAL A 465 21.27 10.36 3.58
CA VAL A 465 21.81 10.14 2.22
C VAL A 465 23.31 9.77 2.20
N HIS A 466 24.12 10.37 3.07
CA HIS A 466 25.53 10.05 3.22
C HIS A 466 25.74 8.77 4.04
N CYS A 467 24.91 8.55 5.07
CA CYS A 467 24.95 7.34 5.89
C CYS A 467 24.72 6.09 5.04
N ARG A 468 23.76 6.13 4.10
CA ARG A 468 23.49 5.03 3.16
C ARG A 468 24.68 4.74 2.25
N GLU A 469 25.39 5.76 1.77
CA GLU A 469 26.61 5.59 0.97
C GLU A 469 27.76 5.03 1.79
N ALA A 470 27.89 5.43 3.07
CA ALA A 470 28.86 4.82 3.96
C ALA A 470 28.58 3.31 4.17
N VAL A 471 27.30 2.91 4.31
CA VAL A 471 26.93 1.48 4.34
C VAL A 471 27.41 0.78 3.07
N ALA A 472 27.10 1.34 1.90
CA ALA A 472 27.51 0.77 0.62
C ALA A 472 29.03 0.60 0.50
N PHE A 473 29.78 1.65 0.81
CA PHE A 473 31.23 1.67 0.72
C PHE A 473 31.87 0.63 1.64
N PHE A 474 31.45 0.58 2.91
CA PHE A 474 32.08 -0.31 3.89
C PHE A 474 31.71 -1.78 3.68
N LEU A 475 30.50 -2.11 3.22
CA LEU A 475 30.18 -3.48 2.81
C LEU A 475 31.12 -3.95 1.69
N ASN A 476 31.33 -3.12 0.67
CA ASN A 476 32.28 -3.41 -0.40
C ASN A 476 33.73 -3.46 0.11
N CYS A 477 34.13 -2.56 1.00
CA CYS A 477 35.49 -2.50 1.54
C CYS A 477 35.85 -3.77 2.32
N THR A 478 34.96 -4.23 3.19
CA THR A 478 35.20 -5.46 3.96
C THR A 478 35.04 -6.71 3.12
N TYR A 479 34.17 -6.70 2.11
CA TYR A 479 34.10 -7.76 1.11
C TYR A 479 35.42 -7.88 0.35
N LEU A 480 35.94 -6.75 -0.16
CA LEU A 480 37.22 -6.65 -0.86
C LEU A 480 38.35 -7.26 -0.02
N SER A 481 38.41 -6.96 1.29
CA SER A 481 39.46 -7.51 2.16
C SER A 481 39.40 -9.03 2.35
N CYS A 482 38.28 -9.66 2.01
CA CYS A 482 38.08 -11.11 2.05
C CYS A 482 38.29 -11.79 0.69
N MET A 483 38.62 -11.04 -0.36
CA MET A 483 38.83 -11.60 -1.70
C MET A 483 40.25 -12.18 -1.87
N PRO A 484 40.40 -13.36 -2.48
CA PRO A 484 41.71 -13.87 -2.89
C PRO A 484 42.48 -12.93 -3.82
N GLU A 485 41.77 -12.20 -4.68
CA GLU A 485 42.36 -11.24 -5.62
C GLU A 485 42.97 -10.03 -4.90
N PHE A 486 42.42 -9.62 -3.75
CA PHE A 486 43.03 -8.59 -2.91
C PHE A 486 44.32 -9.09 -2.25
N GLU A 487 44.31 -10.31 -1.71
CA GLU A 487 45.51 -10.93 -1.16
C GLU A 487 46.63 -11.05 -2.21
N GLN A 488 46.27 -11.46 -3.43
CA GLN A 488 47.21 -11.53 -4.55
C GLN A 488 47.74 -10.14 -4.94
N LEU A 489 46.87 -9.13 -5.02
CA LEU A 489 47.28 -7.74 -5.31
C LEU A 489 48.35 -7.26 -4.32
N MET A 490 48.19 -7.57 -3.03
CA MET A 490 49.16 -7.18 -2.00
C MET A 490 50.48 -7.93 -2.15
N LYS A 491 50.44 -9.24 -2.42
CA LYS A 491 51.63 -10.09 -2.60
C LYS A 491 52.42 -9.76 -3.86
N ASP A 492 51.76 -9.31 -4.91
CA ASP A 492 52.41 -8.91 -6.17
C ASP A 492 53.07 -7.53 -6.09
N ASN A 493 52.72 -6.72 -5.09
CA ASN A 493 53.19 -5.33 -4.95
C ASN A 493 53.88 -5.04 -3.61
N PRO A 494 54.81 -5.88 -3.10
CA PRO A 494 55.39 -5.71 -1.77
C PRO A 494 56.23 -4.42 -1.65
N ASP A 495 56.85 -3.99 -2.75
CA ASP A 495 57.67 -2.78 -2.78
C ASP A 495 56.84 -1.48 -2.77
N ALA A 496 55.53 -1.59 -2.96
CA ALA A 496 54.60 -0.45 -2.94
C ALA A 496 54.10 -0.11 -1.52
N LEU A 497 54.47 -0.91 -0.51
CA LEU A 497 53.96 -0.83 0.86
C LEU A 497 55.06 -0.37 1.82
N THR A 498 54.95 0.85 2.33
CA THR A 498 55.90 1.41 3.30
C THR A 498 55.20 2.12 4.46
N ASP A 499 55.79 2.02 5.65
CA ASP A 499 55.33 2.73 6.85
C ASP A 499 55.76 4.20 6.87
N ASP A 500 55.45 4.91 7.96
CA ASP A 500 55.78 6.33 8.15
C ASP A 500 57.28 6.64 8.25
N GLN A 501 58.12 5.62 8.47
CA GLN A 501 59.57 5.73 8.47
C GLN A 501 60.16 5.26 7.13
N HIS A 502 59.31 5.02 6.14
CA HIS A 502 59.65 4.47 4.82
C HIS A 502 60.26 3.06 4.86
N ASN A 503 60.06 2.31 5.95
CA ASN A 503 60.41 0.89 5.96
C ASN A 503 59.36 0.10 5.19
N LYS A 504 59.78 -1.00 4.55
CA LYS A 504 58.85 -1.90 3.86
C LYS A 504 57.88 -2.55 4.85
N VAL A 505 56.61 -2.56 4.49
CA VAL A 505 55.55 -3.28 5.19
C VAL A 505 55.28 -4.58 4.45
N ALA A 506 55.32 -5.70 5.16
CA ALA A 506 55.01 -7.00 4.57
C ALA A 506 53.53 -7.03 4.09
N PRO A 507 53.22 -7.60 2.90
CA PRO A 507 51.85 -7.76 2.43
C PRO A 507 50.91 -8.39 3.47
N GLU A 508 51.38 -9.40 4.21
CA GLU A 508 50.62 -10.09 5.24
C GLU A 508 50.21 -9.14 6.37
N THR A 509 51.07 -8.20 6.74
CA THR A 509 50.76 -7.17 7.75
C THR A 509 49.68 -6.21 7.25
N ALA A 510 49.74 -5.81 5.97
CA ALA A 510 48.71 -4.96 5.37
C ALA A 510 47.35 -5.67 5.31
N ILE A 511 47.34 -6.94 4.87
CA ILE A 511 46.14 -7.79 4.83
C ILE A 511 45.55 -7.96 6.23
N GLN A 512 46.37 -8.32 7.22
CA GLN A 512 45.91 -8.48 8.61
C GLN A 512 45.32 -7.19 9.18
N LYS A 513 45.93 -6.02 8.90
CA LYS A 513 45.40 -4.73 9.32
C LYS A 513 44.05 -4.41 8.67
N MET A 514 43.87 -4.72 7.40
CA MET A 514 42.57 -4.57 6.71
C MET A 514 41.51 -5.50 7.31
N GLN A 515 41.87 -6.75 7.61
CA GLN A 515 40.95 -7.77 8.12
C GLN A 515 40.67 -7.67 9.63
N GLN A 516 41.39 -6.81 10.35
CA GLN A 516 41.20 -6.58 11.77
C GLN A 516 39.79 -6.04 12.06
N THR A 517 39.13 -6.53 13.11
CA THR A 517 37.87 -5.96 13.60
C THR A 517 38.05 -4.51 14.03
N ARG A 518 37.13 -3.63 13.63
CA ARG A 518 37.19 -2.19 13.93
C ARG A 518 35.84 -1.66 14.38
N THR A 519 35.87 -0.56 15.12
CA THR A 519 34.68 0.26 15.40
C THR A 519 34.96 1.68 14.93
N LEU A 520 34.14 2.19 14.03
CA LEU A 520 34.33 3.49 13.40
C LEU A 520 33.09 4.36 13.64
N THR A 521 33.35 5.62 13.97
CA THR A 521 32.35 6.67 13.89
C THR A 521 32.50 7.40 12.56
N ILE A 522 31.41 7.47 11.81
CA ILE A 522 31.36 8.01 10.45
C ILE A 522 30.79 9.42 10.47
N GLY A 523 31.51 10.35 9.83
CA GLY A 523 31.08 11.74 9.68
C GLY A 523 31.21 12.25 8.23
N LEU A 524 30.78 13.48 8.00
CA LEU A 524 30.87 14.16 6.72
C LEU A 524 31.89 15.31 6.79
N VAL A 525 32.84 15.32 5.86
CA VAL A 525 33.89 16.34 5.83
C VAL A 525 33.44 17.56 5.06
N TYR A 526 33.67 18.74 5.64
CA TYR A 526 33.41 20.03 5.02
C TYR A 526 34.59 20.47 4.13
N PRO A 527 34.42 20.55 2.80
CA PRO A 527 35.52 20.84 1.88
C PRO A 527 35.96 22.32 1.87
N GLY A 528 35.20 23.24 2.49
CA GLY A 528 35.47 24.68 2.41
C GLY A 528 36.78 25.12 3.05
N ASN A 529 37.42 24.27 3.87
CA ASN A 529 38.75 24.51 4.44
C ASN A 529 39.89 23.87 3.62
N GLY A 530 39.61 23.35 2.42
CA GLY A 530 40.59 22.64 1.60
C GLY A 530 40.92 21.23 2.09
N VAL A 531 40.09 20.66 2.98
CA VAL A 531 40.20 19.30 3.51
C VAL A 531 39.05 18.47 2.95
N ILE A 532 39.35 17.34 2.30
CA ILE A 532 38.35 16.51 1.62
C ILE A 532 38.19 15.10 2.23
N GLY A 533 39.02 14.78 3.22
CA GLY A 533 38.95 13.55 4.02
C GLY A 533 39.55 13.77 5.40
N LEU A 534 39.04 13.01 6.38
CA LEU A 534 39.51 13.00 7.76
C LEU A 534 39.31 11.62 8.36
N ALA A 535 40.39 11.03 8.86
CA ALA A 535 40.32 9.77 9.58
C ALA A 535 41.34 9.64 10.71
N SER A 536 41.02 8.72 11.62
CA SER A 536 41.86 8.22 12.69
C SER A 536 41.55 6.72 12.88
N PRO A 537 42.24 6.00 13.77
CA PRO A 537 41.93 4.58 14.01
C PRO A 537 40.47 4.28 14.41
N SER A 538 39.69 5.27 14.87
CA SER A 538 38.29 5.12 15.31
C SER A 538 37.30 6.09 14.64
N THR A 539 37.74 6.92 13.69
CA THR A 539 36.90 7.92 13.03
C THR A 539 37.19 7.91 11.53
N TYR A 540 36.15 8.05 10.71
CA TYR A 540 36.30 8.09 9.27
C TYR A 540 35.29 9.07 8.66
N GLY A 541 35.75 9.91 7.74
CA GLY A 541 34.89 10.77 6.96
C GLY A 541 35.55 11.21 5.68
N VAL A 542 34.74 11.32 4.64
CA VAL A 542 35.11 11.96 3.37
C VAL A 542 34.04 12.97 3.01
N TYR A 543 34.37 13.89 2.11
CA TYR A 543 33.41 14.85 1.57
C TYR A 543 32.36 14.17 0.67
N GLN A 544 31.22 14.84 0.48
CA GLN A 544 30.05 14.32 -0.23
C GLN A 544 30.37 13.70 -1.59
N ASN A 545 31.20 14.34 -2.39
CA ASN A 545 31.46 13.87 -3.75
C ASN A 545 32.25 12.54 -3.76
N SER A 546 33.06 12.28 -2.72
CA SER A 546 33.73 10.99 -2.56
C SER A 546 32.72 9.87 -2.28
N TRP A 547 31.74 10.13 -1.40
CA TRP A 547 30.66 9.19 -1.12
C TRP A 547 29.85 8.85 -2.36
N PHE A 548 29.55 9.83 -3.21
CA PHE A 548 28.64 9.58 -4.35
C PHE A 548 29.32 8.96 -5.57
N ASN A 549 30.65 9.07 -5.67
CA ASN A 549 31.37 8.70 -6.90
C ASN A 549 32.36 7.54 -6.74
N HIS A 550 32.49 6.94 -5.55
CA HIS A 550 33.39 5.80 -5.33
C HIS A 550 33.08 4.56 -6.22
N TYR A 551 31.94 4.53 -6.91
CA TYR A 551 31.55 3.45 -7.81
C TYR A 551 32.33 3.44 -9.15
N SER A 552 32.84 4.58 -9.60
CA SER A 552 33.45 4.68 -10.92
C SER A 552 34.64 5.62 -11.00
N ASP A 553 34.85 6.45 -9.98
CA ASP A 553 35.89 7.46 -9.96
C ASP A 553 37.05 7.01 -9.08
N THR A 554 38.18 6.69 -9.72
CA THR A 554 39.40 6.27 -9.02
C THR A 554 40.01 7.39 -8.17
N TYR A 555 39.69 8.65 -8.43
CA TYR A 555 40.09 9.77 -7.58
C TYR A 555 39.23 9.84 -6.30
N ALA A 556 37.92 9.64 -6.41
CA ALA A 556 37.06 9.48 -5.24
C ALA A 556 37.50 8.29 -4.37
N CYS A 557 37.83 7.15 -5.00
CA CYS A 557 38.37 6.01 -4.28
C CYS A 557 39.75 6.28 -3.67
N GLU A 558 40.64 7.02 -4.34
CA GLU A 558 41.94 7.42 -3.78
C GLU A 558 41.75 8.13 -2.44
N ILE A 559 40.85 9.10 -2.37
CA ILE A 559 40.53 9.82 -1.13
C ILE A 559 39.98 8.84 -0.08
N ALA A 560 39.02 7.99 -0.45
CA ALA A 560 38.45 7.03 0.47
C ALA A 560 39.48 6.04 1.05
N PHE A 561 40.40 5.53 0.23
CA PHE A 561 41.45 4.61 0.65
C PHE A 561 42.63 5.30 1.34
N HIS A 562 42.88 6.57 1.06
CA HIS A 562 43.80 7.41 1.82
C HIS A 562 43.34 7.50 3.28
N GLU A 563 42.08 7.86 3.50
CA GLU A 563 41.50 7.91 4.85
C GLU A 563 41.47 6.53 5.51
N LEU A 564 41.27 5.47 4.73
CA LEU A 564 41.39 4.11 5.26
C LEU A 564 42.82 3.82 5.74
N GLY A 565 43.85 4.34 5.06
CA GLY A 565 45.24 4.26 5.51
C GLY A 565 45.44 4.79 6.94
N HIS A 566 44.80 5.90 7.29
CA HIS A 566 44.79 6.42 8.66
C HIS A 566 44.04 5.50 9.64
N VAL A 567 42.93 4.90 9.23
CA VAL A 567 42.23 3.88 10.03
C VAL A 567 43.13 2.68 10.32
N LEU A 568 43.98 2.28 9.37
CA LEU A 568 44.96 1.20 9.54
C LEU A 568 46.16 1.59 10.43
N GLY A 569 46.23 2.84 10.87
CA GLY A 569 47.24 3.37 11.79
C GLY A 569 48.48 3.92 11.10
N TYR A 570 48.39 4.29 9.83
CA TYR A 570 49.49 4.91 9.10
C TYR A 570 49.28 6.43 8.95
N GLY A 571 50.36 7.20 9.04
CA GLY A 571 50.37 8.64 8.82
C GLY A 571 50.65 9.03 7.37
N HIS A 572 50.81 10.34 7.14
CA HIS A 572 51.06 10.94 5.83
C HIS A 572 52.41 10.60 5.20
N SER A 573 53.36 10.05 5.96
CA SER A 573 54.67 9.66 5.43
C SER A 573 54.67 8.23 4.87
N SER A 574 53.61 7.46 5.12
CA SER A 574 53.45 6.10 4.62
C SER A 574 52.95 6.05 3.18
N SER A 575 53.11 4.89 2.53
CA SER A 575 52.52 4.68 1.20
C SER A 575 51.01 4.39 1.25
N PHE A 576 50.45 4.16 2.45
CA PHE A 576 49.04 3.85 2.70
C PHE A 576 48.13 5.08 2.62
N THR A 577 48.69 6.27 2.77
CA THR A 577 47.99 7.55 2.67
C THR A 577 48.43 8.28 1.40
N TYR A 578 49.64 8.83 1.37
CA TYR A 578 50.25 9.47 0.18
C TYR A 578 51.18 8.51 -0.55
N GLY A 579 50.61 7.47 -1.17
CA GLY A 579 51.40 6.55 -1.99
C GLY A 579 50.61 5.51 -2.76
N ALA A 580 51.34 4.53 -3.28
CA ALA A 580 50.81 3.58 -4.26
C ALA A 580 49.59 2.78 -3.77
N TRP A 581 49.46 2.52 -2.46
CA TRP A 581 48.29 1.86 -1.90
C TRP A 581 46.99 2.57 -2.29
N ALA A 582 46.83 3.85 -1.93
CA ALA A 582 45.60 4.60 -2.17
C ALA A 582 45.50 5.06 -3.63
N GLN A 583 46.62 5.50 -4.21
CA GLN A 583 46.63 6.20 -5.50
C GLN A 583 46.70 5.29 -6.73
N LYS A 584 47.13 4.04 -6.56
CA LYS A 584 47.36 3.11 -7.68
C LYS A 584 46.76 1.72 -7.47
N LEU A 585 46.82 1.18 -6.26
CA LEU A 585 46.41 -0.20 -6.00
C LEU A 585 44.93 -0.27 -5.65
N MET A 586 44.53 0.24 -4.49
CA MET A 586 43.19 0.05 -3.94
C MET A 586 42.11 0.76 -4.75
N ASN A 587 42.38 2.00 -5.19
CA ASN A 587 41.43 2.75 -6.00
C ASN A 587 41.09 2.05 -7.32
N ASN A 588 42.10 1.66 -8.09
CA ASN A 588 41.92 0.97 -9.36
C ASN A 588 41.34 -0.42 -9.13
N PHE A 589 41.80 -1.16 -8.12
CA PHE A 589 41.26 -2.48 -7.81
C PHE A 589 39.78 -2.42 -7.48
N TYR A 590 39.35 -1.47 -6.64
CA TYR A 590 37.96 -1.29 -6.25
C TYR A 590 37.07 -1.01 -7.46
N VAL A 591 37.43 0.00 -8.28
CA VAL A 591 36.63 0.38 -9.46
C VAL A 591 36.61 -0.72 -10.51
N ASN A 592 37.76 -1.34 -10.82
CA ASN A 592 37.84 -2.36 -11.86
C ASN A 592 37.14 -3.68 -11.48
N ASN A 593 36.95 -3.93 -10.19
CA ASN A 593 36.28 -5.14 -9.68
C ASN A 593 34.87 -4.88 -9.15
N LEU A 594 34.32 -3.67 -9.28
CA LEU A 594 33.03 -3.30 -8.66
C LEU A 594 31.89 -4.27 -9.00
N LYS A 595 31.81 -4.76 -10.24
CA LYS A 595 30.81 -5.76 -10.68
C LYS A 595 30.80 -7.06 -9.85
N ASN A 596 31.92 -7.38 -9.19
CA ASN A 596 32.05 -8.56 -8.35
C ASN A 596 31.61 -8.31 -6.90
N PHE A 597 31.46 -7.05 -6.49
CA PHE A 597 31.16 -6.66 -5.10
C PHE A 597 29.67 -6.79 -4.78
N PRO A 598 29.29 -6.81 -3.48
CA PRO A 598 27.88 -6.84 -3.07
C PRO A 598 27.11 -5.62 -3.59
N ILE A 599 27.69 -4.42 -3.49
CA ILE A 599 27.08 -3.18 -3.98
C ILE A 599 27.79 -2.73 -5.25
N ASP A 600 27.27 -3.14 -6.40
CA ASP A 600 27.92 -2.99 -7.70
C ASP A 600 27.43 -1.81 -8.55
N SER A 601 26.48 -1.02 -8.04
CA SER A 601 25.90 0.10 -8.78
C SER A 601 25.48 1.25 -7.87
N ARG A 602 25.76 2.48 -8.31
CA ARG A 602 25.24 3.71 -7.69
C ARG A 602 23.72 3.87 -7.81
N SER A 603 23.07 3.13 -8.71
CA SER A 603 21.63 3.25 -8.97
C SER A 603 20.77 2.83 -7.80
N TYR A 604 21.28 1.96 -6.91
CA TYR A 604 20.53 1.49 -5.74
C TYR A 604 20.18 2.63 -4.78
N LEU A 605 21.09 3.61 -4.60
CA LEU A 605 20.88 4.75 -3.70
C LEU A 605 20.45 6.01 -4.44
N ASN A 606 20.89 6.18 -5.69
CA ASN A 606 20.61 7.38 -6.51
C ASN A 606 20.93 8.71 -5.80
N SER A 607 21.93 8.72 -4.92
CA SER A 607 22.24 9.85 -4.05
C SER A 607 22.57 11.15 -4.79
N THR A 608 23.12 11.05 -6.01
CA THR A 608 23.38 12.22 -6.87
C THR A 608 22.11 13.01 -7.20
N ASN A 609 20.95 12.38 -7.25
CA ASN A 609 19.67 13.04 -7.54
C ASN A 609 18.82 13.28 -6.28
N ASN A 610 19.35 12.96 -5.10
CA ASN A 610 18.64 13.14 -3.85
C ASN A 610 18.56 14.64 -3.47
N PRO A 611 17.38 15.15 -3.07
CA PRO A 611 17.20 16.57 -2.73
C PRO A 611 17.85 16.98 -1.40
N ASN A 612 18.20 16.02 -0.54
CA ASN A 612 18.80 16.23 0.78
C ASN A 612 20.34 16.23 0.78
N LYS A 613 20.98 16.21 -0.39
CA LYS A 613 22.43 16.47 -0.51
C LYS A 613 22.75 17.95 -0.24
N TYR A 614 24.01 18.26 0.02
CA TYR A 614 24.56 19.61 0.12
C TYR A 614 24.97 20.19 -1.23
#